data_AF-A0A8J3Y200-F1
#
_entry.id   AF-A0A8J3Y200-F1
#
_cell.length_a   1.000
_cell.length_b   1.000
_cell.length_c   1.000
_cell.angle_alpha   90.00
_cell.angle_beta   90.00
_cell.angle_gamma   90.00
#
_symmetry.space_group_name_H-M   'P 1'
#
loop_
_entity.id
_entity.type
_entity.pdbx_description
1 polymer ?
#
loop_
_entity_poly.entity_id
_entity_poly.type
_entity_poly.pdbx_seq_one_letter_code
_entity_poly.pdbx_strand_id
1 'polypeptide(L)'
;MFAAIREWEASHPASAPSGYSQAFLWALGKSFTAPSSGRQTSAIPTLADARAEIKHAENNPRRRGESAERQDAARTLEWLIGKSDDIPVPGSTPEAGWGHLVGGRGHLLRSDDQIRAVLERARRGPAHARIEWETDWCSGVVATCEWALGLRAVGPASGRPTSTGGRPFSRNDLVGELAPAEDIGWQNPGPGRRHSAGYGDGILHTIGWLMGSKTQEPVGDDCLPP
;
A
#
# COMPACT_ATOMS: atom_id res chain seq x y z
N MET A 1 7.19 11.65 11.26
CA MET A 1 7.72 10.44 10.59
C MET A 1 9.00 9.93 11.25
N PHE A 2 10.13 10.63 11.19
CA PHE A 2 11.40 10.14 11.77
C PHE A 2 11.39 9.92 13.31
N ALA A 3 10.56 10.65 14.06
CA ALA A 3 10.39 10.43 15.50
C ALA A 3 9.71 9.08 15.80
N ALA A 4 8.63 8.76 15.07
CA ALA A 4 7.89 7.50 15.21
C ALA A 4 8.74 6.28 14.84
N ILE A 5 9.59 6.40 13.81
CA ILE A 5 10.53 5.33 13.41
C ILE A 5 11.54 5.07 14.55
N ARG A 6 12.10 6.13 15.15
CA ARG A 6 13.05 5.98 16.28
C ARG A 6 12.39 5.40 17.53
N GLU A 7 11.15 5.78 17.82
CA GLU A 7 10.38 5.27 18.95
C GLU A 7 10.01 3.78 18.78
N TRP A 8 9.72 3.38 17.54
CA TRP A 8 9.52 1.97 17.20
C TRP A 8 10.81 1.16 17.29
N GLU A 9 11.93 1.67 16.78
CA GLU A 9 13.26 1.01 16.89
C GLU A 9 13.69 0.85 18.35
N ALA A 10 13.45 1.86 19.19
CA ALA A 10 13.76 1.81 20.61
C ALA A 10 12.90 0.77 21.37
N SER A 11 11.66 0.55 20.94
CA SER A 11 10.75 -0.43 21.54
C SER A 11 10.94 -1.86 21.00
N HIS A 12 11.66 -2.04 19.88
CA HIS A 12 11.92 -3.35 19.26
C HIS A 12 13.42 -3.58 18.98
N PRO A 13 14.28 -3.55 20.02
CA PRO A 13 15.74 -3.64 19.85
C PRO A 13 16.21 -4.99 19.28
N ALA A 14 15.41 -6.05 19.40
CA ALA A 14 15.66 -7.36 18.80
C ALA A 14 15.36 -7.41 17.29
N SER A 15 14.77 -6.35 16.72
CA SER A 15 14.50 -6.20 15.28
C SER A 15 15.60 -5.42 14.52
N ALA A 16 16.78 -5.30 15.13
CA ALA A 16 17.95 -4.61 14.58
C ALA A 16 18.67 -5.41 13.46
N PRO A 17 19.16 -4.76 12.38
CA PRO A 17 18.52 -3.70 11.61
C PRO A 17 17.84 -4.31 10.37
N SER A 18 16.53 -4.10 10.23
CA SER A 18 15.82 -4.38 8.97
C SER A 18 16.51 -3.68 7.80
N GLY A 19 16.47 -4.26 6.60
CA GLY A 19 17.05 -3.66 5.39
C GLY A 19 16.63 -2.21 5.15
N TYR A 20 15.43 -1.85 5.61
CA TYR A 20 14.91 -0.48 5.65
C TYR A 20 15.81 0.47 6.47
N SER A 21 16.06 0.14 7.74
CA SER A 21 16.91 0.95 8.62
C SER A 21 18.33 1.06 8.10
N GLN A 22 18.87 -0.04 7.53
CA GLN A 22 20.21 -0.01 6.92
C GLN A 22 20.28 0.94 5.72
N ALA A 23 19.27 0.95 4.85
CA ALA A 23 19.21 1.85 3.71
C ALA A 23 19.08 3.33 4.14
N PHE A 24 18.28 3.63 5.16
CA PHE A 24 18.20 5.00 5.71
C PHE A 24 19.52 5.46 6.33
N LEU A 25 20.14 4.62 7.16
CA LEU A 25 21.42 4.95 7.79
C LEU A 25 22.51 5.14 6.75
N TRP A 26 22.56 4.29 5.72
CA TRP A 26 23.52 4.40 4.64
C TRP A 26 23.29 5.66 3.80
N ALA A 27 22.05 5.92 3.35
CA ALA A 27 21.73 7.11 2.55
C ALA A 27 22.02 8.43 3.28
N LEU A 28 21.90 8.46 4.62
CA LEU A 28 22.25 9.61 5.45
C LEU A 28 23.74 9.72 5.78
N GLY A 29 24.59 8.81 5.26
CA GLY A 29 26.02 8.74 5.57
C GLY A 29 26.32 8.33 7.02
N LYS A 30 25.35 7.76 7.73
CA LYS A 30 25.48 7.27 9.12
C LYS A 30 25.93 5.81 9.19
N SER A 31 25.83 5.08 8.07
CA SER A 31 26.45 3.78 7.86
C SER A 31 27.41 3.89 6.67
N PHE A 32 28.61 3.32 6.82
CA PHE A 32 29.62 3.23 5.76
C PHE A 32 29.57 1.91 5.00
N THR A 33 28.54 1.09 5.25
CA THR A 33 28.35 -0.21 4.59
C THR A 33 27.05 -0.18 3.82
N ALA A 34 27.13 -0.44 2.52
CA ALA A 34 25.99 -0.46 1.65
C ALA A 34 25.05 -1.63 2.01
N PRO A 35 23.73 -1.40 2.05
CA PRO A 35 22.78 -2.32 2.67
C PRO A 35 22.56 -3.61 1.86
N SER A 36 22.76 -3.57 0.53
CA SER A 36 22.49 -4.72 -0.33
C SER A 36 23.76 -5.49 -0.67
N SER A 37 24.82 -4.78 -1.07
CA SER A 37 26.09 -5.35 -1.52
C SER A 37 27.13 -5.53 -0.41
N GLY A 38 26.94 -4.88 0.74
CA GLY A 38 27.98 -4.80 1.78
C GLY A 38 29.19 -3.97 1.38
N ARG A 39 29.16 -3.28 0.22
CA ARG A 39 30.26 -2.43 -0.25
C ARG A 39 30.52 -1.31 0.75
N GLN A 40 31.79 -1.11 1.12
CA GLN A 40 32.17 0.04 1.93
C GLN A 40 32.10 1.33 1.11
N THR A 41 31.52 2.37 1.72
CA THR A 41 31.45 3.72 1.17
C THR A 41 32.16 4.68 2.12
N SER A 42 33.10 5.46 1.61
CA SER A 42 33.90 6.42 2.40
C SER A 42 33.24 7.80 2.55
N ALA A 43 32.11 8.04 1.87
CA ALA A 43 31.39 9.30 1.85
C ALA A 43 29.86 9.05 1.83
N ILE A 44 29.09 10.14 1.93
CA ILE A 44 27.63 10.10 1.72
C ILE A 44 27.35 9.49 0.33
N PRO A 45 26.52 8.44 0.23
CA PRO A 45 26.23 7.78 -1.04
C PRO A 45 25.60 8.72 -2.05
N THR A 46 26.02 8.61 -3.31
CA THR A 46 25.45 9.36 -4.42
C THR A 46 24.19 8.69 -4.99
N LEU A 47 23.46 9.40 -5.86
CA LEU A 47 22.36 8.81 -6.63
C LEU A 47 22.81 7.60 -7.47
N ALA A 48 24.05 7.64 -8.00
CA ALA A 48 24.62 6.52 -8.73
C ALA A 48 24.88 5.30 -7.83
N ASP A 49 25.34 5.54 -6.60
CA ASP A 49 25.52 4.49 -5.59
C ASP A 49 24.18 3.83 -5.24
N ALA A 50 23.13 4.64 -5.00
CA ALA A 50 21.80 4.12 -4.70
C ALA A 50 21.25 3.25 -5.84
N ARG A 51 21.39 3.70 -7.09
CA ARG A 51 20.99 2.92 -8.28
C ARG A 51 21.77 1.61 -8.42
N ALA A 52 23.06 1.62 -8.11
CA ALA A 52 23.89 0.42 -8.12
C ALA A 52 23.44 -0.60 -7.06
N GLU A 53 23.07 -0.14 -5.86
CA GLU A 53 22.58 -1.00 -4.78
C GLU A 53 21.20 -1.60 -5.09
N ILE A 54 20.28 -0.83 -5.68
CA ILE A 54 18.99 -1.33 -6.16
C ILE A 54 19.21 -2.45 -7.17
N LYS A 55 20.04 -2.18 -8.19
CA LYS A 55 20.38 -3.18 -9.23
C LYS A 55 21.07 -4.40 -8.63
N HIS A 56 21.92 -4.22 -7.61
CA HIS A 56 22.56 -5.34 -6.94
C HIS A 56 21.54 -6.23 -6.22
N ALA A 57 20.58 -5.63 -5.52
CA ALA A 57 19.51 -6.36 -4.83
C ALA A 57 18.60 -7.14 -5.79
N GLU A 58 18.20 -6.51 -6.91
CA GLU A 58 17.41 -7.15 -7.96
C GLU A 58 18.11 -8.37 -8.58
N ASN A 59 19.43 -8.28 -8.79
CA ASN A 59 20.21 -9.34 -9.46
C ASN A 59 20.70 -10.45 -8.52
N ASN A 60 20.57 -10.32 -7.20
CA ASN A 60 21.11 -11.28 -6.22
C ASN A 60 20.10 -11.75 -5.17
N PRO A 61 19.03 -12.45 -5.56
CA PRO A 61 18.09 -13.08 -4.63
C PRO A 61 18.72 -14.34 -4.01
N ARG A 62 19.61 -14.21 -3.01
CA ARG A 62 20.14 -15.36 -2.24
C ARG A 62 19.37 -15.60 -0.94
N ARG A 63 19.13 -16.89 -0.66
CA ARG A 63 18.59 -17.60 0.53
C ARG A 63 17.47 -16.90 1.34
N ARG A 64 16.46 -17.70 1.72
CA ARG A 64 15.33 -17.31 2.57
C ARG A 64 15.86 -16.62 3.84
N GLY A 65 15.54 -15.34 4.05
CA GLY A 65 16.08 -14.49 5.12
C GLY A 65 16.79 -13.24 4.58
N GLU A 66 18.04 -13.36 4.14
CA GLU A 66 18.83 -12.24 3.58
C GLU A 66 18.19 -11.57 2.36
N SER A 67 17.44 -12.33 1.56
CA SER A 67 16.71 -11.78 0.41
C SER A 67 15.65 -10.76 0.81
N ALA A 68 15.04 -10.89 2.00
CA ALA A 68 14.00 -9.97 2.44
C ALA A 68 14.61 -8.62 2.83
N GLU A 69 15.68 -8.63 3.62
CA GLU A 69 16.41 -7.42 4.00
C GLU A 69 16.98 -6.67 2.79
N ARG A 70 17.57 -7.38 1.81
CA ARG A 70 18.06 -6.72 0.58
C ARG A 70 16.93 -6.09 -0.25
N GLN A 71 15.76 -6.74 -0.34
CA GLN A 71 14.60 -6.19 -1.05
C GLN A 71 14.00 -4.98 -0.31
N ASP A 72 14.00 -5.02 1.01
CA ASP A 72 13.55 -3.93 1.86
C ASP A 72 14.48 -2.70 1.74
N ALA A 73 15.79 -2.94 1.72
CA ALA A 73 16.77 -1.91 1.42
C ALA A 73 16.57 -1.31 0.02
N ALA A 74 16.35 -2.16 -0.99
CA ALA A 74 16.09 -1.71 -2.36
C ALA A 74 14.84 -0.83 -2.43
N ARG A 75 13.70 -1.27 -1.88
CA ARG A 75 12.46 -0.49 -1.83
C ARG A 75 12.66 0.88 -1.16
N THR A 76 13.44 0.91 -0.09
CA THR A 76 13.79 2.18 0.58
C THR A 76 14.57 3.10 -0.32
N LEU A 77 15.57 2.58 -1.03
CA LEU A 77 16.38 3.36 -1.96
C LEU A 77 15.55 3.84 -3.15
N GLU A 78 14.63 3.01 -3.66
CA GLU A 78 13.70 3.41 -4.72
C GLU A 78 12.80 4.57 -4.29
N TRP A 79 12.28 4.52 -3.07
CA TRP A 79 11.52 5.61 -2.48
C TRP A 79 12.37 6.88 -2.30
N LEU A 80 13.58 6.75 -1.73
CA LEU A 80 14.49 7.87 -1.50
C LEU A 80 14.90 8.60 -2.79
N ILE A 81 15.00 7.89 -3.91
CA ILE A 81 15.35 8.48 -5.21
C ILE A 81 14.12 8.88 -6.05
N GLY A 82 12.92 8.75 -5.50
CA GLY A 82 11.66 9.06 -6.20
C GLY A 82 11.32 8.10 -7.35
N LYS A 83 11.86 6.87 -7.35
CA LYS A 83 11.48 5.82 -8.31
C LYS A 83 10.17 5.13 -7.90
N SER A 84 9.82 5.15 -6.62
CA SER A 84 8.56 4.62 -6.09
C SER A 84 7.96 5.56 -5.04
N ASP A 85 6.64 5.68 -5.03
CA ASP A 85 5.88 6.38 -3.99
C ASP A 85 5.51 5.47 -2.81
N ASP A 86 5.82 4.18 -2.90
CA ASP A 86 5.56 3.20 -1.84
C ASP A 86 6.44 3.52 -0.62
N ILE A 87 5.82 3.98 0.46
CA ILE A 87 6.56 4.27 1.70
C ILE A 87 7.17 2.97 2.25
N PRO A 88 8.49 2.89 2.41
CA PRO A 88 9.15 1.74 3.00
C PRO A 88 8.76 1.59 4.47
N VAL A 89 8.01 0.54 4.81
CA VAL A 89 7.63 0.27 6.21
C VAL A 89 8.51 -0.84 6.80
N PRO A 90 9.25 -0.60 7.90
CA PRO A 90 10.23 -1.55 8.43
C PRO A 90 9.67 -2.93 8.77
N GLY A 91 10.33 -4.01 8.35
CA GLY A 91 10.13 -5.36 8.90
C GLY A 91 8.87 -6.11 8.45
N SER A 92 8.65 -7.30 9.03
CA SER A 92 7.40 -8.04 8.82
C SER A 92 6.24 -7.22 9.36
N THR A 93 5.18 -7.07 8.57
CA THR A 93 3.96 -6.40 9.03
C THR A 93 3.51 -7.05 10.34
N PRO A 94 3.43 -6.32 11.47
CA PRO A 94 2.94 -6.87 12.72
C PRO A 94 1.56 -7.48 12.50
N GLU A 95 1.14 -8.45 13.30
CA GLU A 95 -0.21 -9.00 13.20
C GLU A 95 -1.28 -7.90 13.31
N ALA A 96 -0.99 -6.84 14.07
CA ALA A 96 -1.83 -5.65 14.23
C ALA A 96 -1.68 -4.62 13.09
N GLY A 97 -0.78 -4.82 12.13
CA GLY A 97 -0.52 -3.90 11.02
C GLY A 97 0.10 -2.56 11.41
N TRP A 98 0.36 -1.72 10.39
CA TRP A 98 1.06 -0.43 10.52
C TRP A 98 0.16 0.80 10.55
N GLY A 99 -1.16 0.61 10.37
CA GLY A 99 -2.12 1.70 10.29
C GLY A 99 -2.05 2.66 11.46
N HIS A 100 -1.88 2.12 12.67
CA HIS A 100 -1.83 2.91 13.90
C HIS A 100 -0.71 3.97 13.91
N LEU A 101 0.41 3.73 13.21
CA LEU A 101 1.53 4.69 13.14
C LEU A 101 1.19 5.97 12.34
N VAL A 102 0.17 5.90 11.49
CA VAL A 102 -0.26 6.99 10.61
C VAL A 102 -1.69 7.46 10.90
N GLY A 103 -2.23 7.11 12.07
CA GLY A 103 -3.61 7.42 12.46
C GLY A 103 -4.68 6.57 11.79
N GLY A 104 -4.27 5.52 11.05
CA GLY A 104 -5.14 4.48 10.51
C GLY A 104 -5.39 3.33 11.49
N ARG A 105 -5.98 2.23 11.00
CA ARG A 105 -6.38 1.07 11.81
C ARG A 105 -5.89 -0.24 11.22
N GLY A 106 -5.27 -1.08 12.04
CA GLY A 106 -4.85 -2.40 11.59
C GLY A 106 -3.82 -2.29 10.45
N HIS A 107 -4.17 -2.84 9.29
CA HIS A 107 -3.40 -2.72 8.05
C HIS A 107 -3.82 -1.56 7.14
N LEU A 108 -4.85 -0.80 7.51
CA LEU A 108 -5.30 0.37 6.78
C LEU A 108 -4.42 1.56 7.14
N LEU A 109 -3.76 2.16 6.15
CA LEU A 109 -2.95 3.37 6.33
C LEU A 109 -3.78 4.66 6.23
N ARG A 110 -5.10 4.54 6.32
CA ARG A 110 -6.06 5.64 6.29
C ARG A 110 -6.91 5.58 7.55
N SER A 111 -7.15 6.73 8.15
CA SER A 111 -8.06 6.87 9.29
C SER A 111 -9.50 6.60 8.87
N ASP A 112 -10.33 6.16 9.80
CA ASP A 112 -11.76 5.97 9.53
C ASP A 112 -12.41 7.27 9.02
N ASP A 113 -11.95 8.44 9.47
CA ASP A 113 -12.47 9.73 9.01
C ASP A 113 -12.09 10.05 7.56
N GLN A 114 -10.86 9.74 7.15
CA GLN A 114 -10.46 9.82 5.73
C GLN A 114 -11.29 8.88 4.87
N ILE A 115 -11.50 7.64 5.33
CA ILE A 115 -12.30 6.65 4.60
C ILE A 115 -13.76 7.12 4.48
N ARG A 116 -14.34 7.68 5.54
CA ARG A 116 -15.69 8.29 5.52
C ARG A 116 -15.76 9.49 4.56
N ALA A 117 -14.76 10.36 4.55
CA ALA A 117 -14.74 11.51 3.65
C ALA A 117 -14.71 11.10 2.16
N VAL A 118 -13.95 10.06 1.82
CA VAL A 118 -13.97 9.45 0.48
C VAL A 118 -15.32 8.79 0.19
N LEU A 119 -15.87 8.03 1.13
CA LEU A 119 -17.18 7.39 0.99
C LEU A 119 -18.29 8.40 0.69
N GLU A 120 -18.34 9.50 1.42
CA GLU A 120 -19.35 10.55 1.22
C GLU A 120 -19.17 11.30 -0.10
N ARG A 121 -17.93 11.47 -0.59
CA ARG A 121 -17.68 11.98 -1.96
C ARG A 121 -18.17 11.00 -3.02
N ALA A 122 -17.78 9.73 -2.91
CA ALA A 122 -18.18 8.70 -3.86
C ALA A 122 -19.71 8.52 -3.92
N ARG A 123 -20.42 8.64 -2.77
CA ARG A 123 -21.89 8.59 -2.69
C ARG A 123 -22.59 9.77 -3.34
N ARG A 124 -22.00 10.98 -3.25
CA ARG A 124 -22.52 12.13 -3.99
C ARG A 124 -22.47 11.87 -5.49
N GLY A 125 -21.48 11.09 -5.94
CA GLY A 125 -21.24 10.79 -7.33
C GLY A 125 -20.83 12.04 -8.11
N PRO A 126 -20.34 11.89 -9.34
CA PRO A 126 -20.00 13.03 -10.15
C PRO A 126 -21.28 13.77 -10.57
N ALA A 127 -21.39 15.04 -10.17
CA ALA A 127 -22.48 15.93 -10.60
C ALA A 127 -22.58 16.01 -12.14
N HIS A 128 -21.48 15.67 -12.83
CA HIS A 128 -21.33 15.65 -14.27
C HIS A 128 -20.73 14.33 -14.76
N ALA A 129 -21.26 13.18 -14.30
CA ALA A 129 -20.90 11.88 -14.85
C ALA A 129 -21.03 11.92 -16.38
N ARG A 130 -19.91 11.87 -17.10
CA ARG A 130 -19.90 11.96 -18.57
C ARG A 130 -20.15 10.60 -19.21
N ILE A 131 -19.82 9.53 -18.49
CA ILE A 131 -19.94 8.15 -18.94
C ILE A 131 -20.34 7.23 -17.78
N GLU A 132 -21.06 6.15 -18.09
CA GLU A 132 -21.53 5.13 -17.13
C GLU A 132 -20.38 4.55 -16.28
N TRP A 133 -19.18 4.44 -16.87
CA TRP A 133 -17.97 3.98 -16.20
C TRP A 133 -17.58 4.81 -14.96
N GLU A 134 -17.80 6.13 -14.96
CA GLU A 134 -17.48 7.00 -13.80
C GLU A 134 -18.43 6.75 -12.62
N THR A 135 -19.71 6.49 -12.92
CA THR A 135 -20.72 6.12 -11.90
C THR A 135 -20.40 4.75 -11.31
N ASP A 136 -20.00 3.80 -12.14
CA ASP A 136 -19.62 2.47 -11.70
C ASP A 136 -18.32 2.47 -10.90
N TRP A 137 -17.35 3.31 -11.26
CA TRP A 137 -16.16 3.57 -10.46
C TRP A 137 -16.52 4.01 -9.05
N CYS A 138 -17.36 5.04 -8.92
CA CYS A 138 -17.81 5.52 -7.62
C CYS A 138 -18.51 4.40 -6.83
N SER A 139 -19.27 3.53 -7.50
CA SER A 139 -19.90 2.37 -6.86
C SER A 139 -18.87 1.37 -6.31
N GLY A 140 -17.76 1.14 -7.03
CA GLY A 140 -16.64 0.31 -6.57
C GLY A 140 -15.91 0.92 -5.36
N VAL A 141 -15.73 2.24 -5.37
CA VAL A 141 -15.16 3.01 -4.24
C VAL A 141 -16.07 2.89 -3.00
N VAL A 142 -17.37 3.14 -3.16
CA VAL A 142 -18.36 3.02 -2.08
C VAL A 142 -18.31 1.62 -1.45
N ALA A 143 -18.39 0.57 -2.28
CA ALA A 143 -18.39 -0.80 -1.80
C ALA A 143 -17.12 -1.15 -1.00
N THR A 144 -15.97 -0.64 -1.44
CA THR A 144 -14.68 -0.88 -0.78
C THR A 144 -14.54 -0.10 0.54
N CYS A 145 -14.98 1.16 0.57
CA CYS A 145 -14.97 1.98 1.79
C CYS A 145 -15.94 1.45 2.85
N GLU A 146 -17.15 1.05 2.47
CA GLU A 146 -18.11 0.43 3.38
C GLU A 146 -17.57 -0.87 3.97
N TRP A 147 -16.88 -1.66 3.15
CA TRP A 147 -16.22 -2.88 3.59
C TRP A 147 -15.07 -2.61 4.56
N ALA A 148 -14.19 -1.65 4.26
CA ALA A 148 -13.09 -1.26 5.14
C ALA A 148 -13.59 -0.72 6.51
N LEU A 149 -14.73 -0.01 6.52
CA LEU A 149 -15.39 0.48 7.73
C LEU A 149 -16.20 -0.59 8.48
N GLY A 150 -16.33 -1.81 7.92
CA GLY A 150 -17.13 -2.88 8.51
C GLY A 150 -18.64 -2.69 8.37
N LEU A 151 -19.09 -1.72 7.56
CA LEU A 151 -20.50 -1.52 7.22
C LEU A 151 -21.00 -2.59 6.25
N ARG A 152 -20.08 -3.21 5.51
CA ARG A 152 -20.33 -4.32 4.60
C ARG A 152 -19.61 -5.58 5.09
N ALA A 153 -20.34 -6.69 5.22
CA ALA A 153 -19.80 -7.95 5.74
C ALA A 153 -19.05 -8.78 4.67
N VAL A 154 -19.27 -8.51 3.39
CA VAL A 154 -18.70 -9.26 2.26
C VAL A 154 -17.76 -8.39 1.43
N GLY A 155 -16.68 -8.98 0.93
CA GLY A 155 -15.73 -8.33 0.04
C GLY A 155 -16.41 -7.79 -1.23
N PRO A 156 -15.97 -6.62 -1.75
CA PRO A 156 -16.66 -5.92 -2.84
C PRO A 156 -16.51 -6.60 -4.21
N ALA A 157 -15.41 -7.33 -4.47
CA ALA A 157 -15.19 -8.05 -5.73
C ALA A 157 -15.40 -9.56 -5.57
N SER A 158 -14.82 -10.18 -4.54
CA SER A 158 -14.87 -11.64 -4.37
C SER A 158 -16.22 -12.14 -3.83
N GLY A 159 -17.00 -11.25 -3.19
CA GLY A 159 -18.23 -11.60 -2.47
C GLY A 159 -18.01 -12.51 -1.27
N ARG A 160 -16.76 -12.79 -0.89
CA ARG A 160 -16.44 -13.66 0.25
C ARG A 160 -16.79 -12.92 1.54
N PRO A 161 -17.35 -13.61 2.55
CA PRO A 161 -17.46 -13.05 3.88
C PRO A 161 -16.08 -12.62 4.35
N THR A 162 -15.96 -11.36 4.75
CA THR A 162 -14.88 -10.97 5.67
C THR A 162 -15.03 -11.87 6.88
N SER A 163 -13.95 -12.41 7.44
CA SER A 163 -14.04 -13.33 8.58
C SER A 163 -14.70 -12.64 9.77
N THR A 164 -16.03 -12.68 9.84
CA THR A 164 -16.90 -12.01 10.80
C THR A 164 -16.91 -12.70 12.17
N GLY A 165 -15.94 -13.58 12.43
CA GLY A 165 -15.70 -14.24 13.71
C GLY A 165 -14.71 -13.51 14.60
N GLY A 166 -14.81 -12.18 14.72
CA GLY A 166 -13.99 -11.39 15.66
C GLY A 166 -12.52 -11.16 15.26
N ARG A 167 -12.11 -11.56 14.05
CA ARG A 167 -10.76 -11.24 13.53
C ARG A 167 -10.72 -9.79 13.02
N PRO A 168 -9.70 -8.99 13.36
CA PRO A 168 -9.51 -7.66 12.79
C PRO A 168 -9.35 -7.71 11.27
N PHE A 169 -9.83 -6.68 10.59
CA PHE A 169 -9.64 -6.45 9.15
C PHE A 169 -8.14 -6.51 8.80
N SER A 170 -7.75 -7.43 7.91
CA SER A 170 -6.35 -7.78 7.65
C SER A 170 -5.89 -7.38 6.26
N ARG A 171 -4.57 -7.26 6.08
CA ARG A 171 -3.97 -7.05 4.74
C ARG A 171 -4.33 -8.17 3.76
N ASN A 172 -4.46 -9.40 4.24
CA ASN A 172 -4.81 -10.55 3.40
C ASN A 172 -6.23 -10.44 2.85
N ASP A 173 -7.13 -9.76 3.58
CA ASP A 173 -8.47 -9.48 3.07
C ASP A 173 -8.35 -8.55 1.85
N LEU A 174 -7.59 -7.44 1.96
CA LEU A 174 -7.35 -6.51 0.84
C LEU A 174 -6.66 -7.19 -0.34
N VAL A 175 -5.60 -7.98 -0.10
CA VAL A 175 -4.86 -8.69 -1.16
C VAL A 175 -5.75 -9.74 -1.82
N GLY A 176 -6.64 -10.39 -1.07
CA GLY A 176 -7.59 -11.37 -1.58
C GLY A 176 -8.64 -10.77 -2.53
N GLU A 177 -8.86 -9.45 -2.48
CA GLU A 177 -9.78 -8.74 -3.37
C GLU A 177 -9.11 -8.23 -4.66
N LEU A 178 -7.78 -8.16 -4.73
CA LEU A 178 -7.08 -7.61 -5.89
C LEU A 178 -7.34 -8.41 -7.18
N ALA A 179 -7.06 -9.71 -7.19
CA ALA A 179 -7.27 -10.53 -8.39
C ALA A 179 -8.74 -10.59 -8.84
N PRO A 180 -9.73 -10.78 -7.94
CA PRO A 180 -11.14 -10.65 -8.32
C PRO A 180 -11.51 -9.27 -8.89
N ALA A 181 -10.97 -8.19 -8.33
CA ALA A 181 -11.25 -6.83 -8.83
C ALA A 181 -10.60 -6.58 -10.20
N GLU A 182 -9.38 -7.08 -10.42
CA GLU A 182 -8.75 -7.10 -11.76
C GLU A 182 -9.60 -7.87 -12.75
N ASP A 183 -10.07 -9.08 -12.40
CA ASP A 183 -10.95 -9.87 -13.26
C ASP A 183 -12.22 -9.11 -13.64
N ILE A 184 -12.79 -8.29 -12.74
CA ILE A 184 -13.92 -7.42 -13.06
C ILE A 184 -13.51 -6.31 -14.04
N GLY A 185 -12.36 -5.66 -13.83
CA GLY A 185 -11.83 -4.59 -14.68
C GLY A 185 -11.46 -5.04 -16.11
N TRP A 186 -10.87 -6.22 -16.25
CA TRP A 186 -10.44 -6.77 -17.54
C TRP A 186 -11.58 -7.32 -18.40
N GLN A 187 -12.71 -7.67 -17.79
CA GLN A 187 -13.75 -8.40 -18.50
C GLN A 187 -14.79 -7.44 -19.09
N ASN A 188 -14.80 -7.34 -20.43
CA ASN A 188 -15.81 -6.63 -21.22
C ASN A 188 -17.25 -7.02 -20.81
N PRO A 189 -18.23 -6.10 -20.90
CA PRO A 189 -19.61 -6.31 -20.44
C PRO A 189 -20.35 -7.29 -21.37
N GLY A 190 -20.17 -8.58 -21.12
CA GLY A 190 -21.01 -9.64 -21.69
C GLY A 190 -22.29 -9.86 -20.86
N PRO A 191 -23.37 -10.36 -21.48
CA PRO A 191 -24.64 -10.60 -20.79
C PRO A 191 -24.48 -11.64 -19.67
N GLY A 192 -25.04 -11.34 -18.48
CA GLY A 192 -25.01 -12.22 -17.29
C GLY A 192 -24.04 -11.79 -16.17
N ARG A 193 -23.38 -10.64 -16.29
CA ARG A 193 -22.41 -10.14 -15.30
C ARG A 193 -23.03 -9.22 -14.26
N ARG A 194 -22.47 -9.25 -13.05
CA ARG A 194 -22.95 -8.46 -11.89
C ARG A 194 -22.35 -7.05 -11.78
N HIS A 195 -21.16 -6.81 -12.34
CA HIS A 195 -20.42 -5.55 -12.20
C HIS A 195 -19.66 -5.20 -13.48
N SER A 196 -19.47 -3.90 -13.74
CA SER A 196 -18.77 -3.37 -14.91
C SER A 196 -17.28 -3.16 -14.65
N ALA A 197 -16.52 -2.85 -15.71
CA ALA A 197 -15.08 -2.56 -15.60
C ALA A 197 -14.79 -1.38 -14.66
N GLY A 198 -15.59 -0.31 -14.73
CA GLY A 198 -15.43 0.87 -13.86
C GLY A 198 -15.54 0.51 -12.38
N TYR A 199 -16.48 -0.38 -12.03
CA TYR A 199 -16.61 -0.90 -10.67
C TYR A 199 -15.35 -1.63 -10.20
N GLY A 200 -14.76 -2.48 -11.05
CA GLY A 200 -13.49 -3.17 -10.75
C GLY A 200 -12.33 -2.19 -10.52
N ASP A 201 -12.20 -1.19 -11.40
CA ASP A 201 -11.13 -0.19 -11.31
C ASP A 201 -11.24 0.69 -10.05
N GLY A 202 -12.47 1.07 -9.67
CA GLY A 202 -12.75 1.79 -8.43
C GLY A 202 -12.36 1.00 -7.18
N ILE A 203 -12.55 -0.33 -7.18
CA ILE A 203 -12.09 -1.21 -6.10
C ILE A 203 -10.56 -1.21 -6.04
N LEU A 204 -9.88 -1.44 -7.17
CA LEU A 204 -8.41 -1.52 -7.23
C LEU A 204 -7.74 -0.23 -6.75
N HIS A 205 -8.24 0.92 -7.20
CA HIS A 205 -7.73 2.22 -6.74
C HIS A 205 -7.93 2.42 -5.26
N THR A 206 -9.11 2.10 -4.74
CA THR A 206 -9.40 2.24 -3.31
C THR A 206 -8.54 1.32 -2.46
N ILE A 207 -8.33 0.05 -2.87
CA ILE A 207 -7.44 -0.88 -2.16
C ILE A 207 -6.00 -0.36 -2.13
N GLY A 208 -5.49 0.13 -3.28
CA GLY A 208 -4.14 0.73 -3.33
C GLY A 208 -3.99 1.94 -2.42
N TRP A 209 -5.02 2.80 -2.37
CA TRP A 209 -5.05 3.94 -1.46
C TRP A 209 -5.11 3.54 0.01
N LEU A 210 -5.95 2.56 0.37
CA LEU A 210 -6.06 2.04 1.75
C LEU A 210 -4.76 1.40 2.25
N MET A 211 -4.05 0.67 1.38
CA MET A 211 -2.75 0.08 1.68
C MET A 211 -1.59 1.10 1.62
N GLY A 212 -1.87 2.30 1.11
CA GLY A 212 -0.90 3.37 0.90
C GLY A 212 0.12 3.12 -0.22
N SER A 213 -0.14 2.18 -1.14
CA SER A 213 0.59 2.14 -2.41
C SER A 213 0.15 3.25 -3.38
N LYS A 214 -0.97 3.91 -3.07
CA LYS A 214 -1.40 5.16 -3.72
C LYS A 214 -1.61 6.24 -2.68
N THR A 215 -1.03 7.42 -2.90
CA THR A 215 -1.23 8.61 -2.06
C THR A 215 -2.49 9.37 -2.47
N GLN A 216 -2.79 9.40 -3.77
CA GLN A 216 -3.99 10.02 -4.34
C GLN A 216 -5.26 9.28 -3.90
N GLU A 217 -6.25 10.05 -3.49
CA GLU A 217 -7.57 9.52 -3.14
C GLU A 217 -8.30 9.00 -4.39
N PRO A 218 -9.13 7.96 -4.27
CA PRO A 218 -9.77 7.34 -5.43
C PRO A 218 -10.89 8.19 -6.04
N VAL A 219 -11.29 9.27 -5.36
CA VAL A 219 -12.31 10.23 -5.81
C VAL A 219 -11.86 11.63 -5.40
N GLY A 220 -11.78 12.53 -6.38
CA GLY A 220 -11.44 13.94 -6.17
C GLY A 220 -12.58 14.77 -5.57
N ASP A 221 -12.35 16.07 -5.36
CA ASP A 221 -13.36 16.98 -4.81
C ASP A 221 -14.53 17.23 -5.77
N ASP A 222 -14.29 17.09 -7.07
CA ASP A 222 -15.27 17.08 -8.15
C ASP A 222 -16.07 15.77 -8.25
N CYS A 223 -15.79 14.81 -7.35
CA CYS A 223 -16.37 13.48 -7.32
C CYS A 223 -16.06 12.65 -8.58
N LEU A 224 -14.97 12.97 -9.28
CA LEU A 224 -14.48 12.20 -10.42
C LEU A 224 -13.32 11.27 -10.04
N PRO A 225 -13.08 10.20 -10.83
CA PRO A 225 -11.86 9.43 -10.80
C PRO A 225 -10.61 10.32 -11.02
N PRO A 226 -9.45 9.95 -10.46
CA PRO A 226 -8.21 10.70 -10.58
C PRO A 226 -7.64 10.80 -12.00
#